data_AF-A0A524N3B2-F1
#
_entry.id   AF-A0A524N3B2-F1
#
_cell.length_a   1.000
_cell.length_b   1.000
_cell.length_c   1.000
_cell.angle_alpha   90.00
_cell.angle_beta   90.00
_cell.angle_gamma   90.00
#
_symmetry.space_group_name_H-M   'P 1'
#
loop_
_entity.id
_entity.type
_entity.pdbx_description
1 polymer ?
#
loop_
_entity_poly.entity_id
_entity_poly.type
_entity_poly.pdbx_seq_one_letter_code
_entity_poly.pdbx_strand_id
1 'polypeptide(L)' 'MNPERILKGTFLLAAFASFLLSVAIYFQADDMDGRLNGIYVGIWVPSILALGAFVLAHRAPPQ' A
#
# COMPACT_ATOMS: atom_id res chain seq x y z
N MET A 1 -22.69 -0.19 -7.73
CA MET A 1 -21.34 0.42 -7.57
C MET A 1 -20.45 -0.06 -8.69
N ASN A 2 -19.60 0.81 -9.27
CA ASN A 2 -18.70 0.40 -10.35
C ASN A 2 -17.54 -0.44 -9.76
N PRO A 3 -17.32 -1.69 -10.21
CA PRO A 3 -16.29 -2.59 -9.66
C PRO A 3 -14.88 -2.02 -9.77
N GLU A 4 -14.59 -1.23 -10.80
CA GLU A 4 -13.29 -0.56 -10.97
C GLU A 4 -13.04 0.46 -9.86
N ARG A 5 -14.07 1.23 -9.48
CA ARG A 5 -13.98 2.21 -8.39
C ARG A 5 -13.72 1.54 -7.05
N ILE A 6 -14.39 0.41 -6.80
CA ILE A 6 -14.18 -0.38 -5.58
C ILE A 6 -12.72 -0.84 -5.53
N LEU A 7 -12.22 -1.41 -6.63
CA LEU A 7 -10.86 -1.93 -6.67
C LEU A 7 -9.78 -0.85 -6.50
N LYS A 8 -9.93 0.28 -7.20
CA LYS A 8 -9.08 1.47 -6.99
C LYS A 8 -9.09 1.90 -5.51
N GLY A 9 -10.27 1.99 -4.93
CA GLY A 9 -10.44 2.31 -3.50
C GLY A 9 -9.72 1.32 -2.58
N THR A 10 -9.82 0.02 -2.84
CA THR A 10 -9.16 -1.02 -2.05
C THR A 10 -7.65 -0.88 -2.06
N PHE A 11 -7.03 -0.67 -3.22
CA PHE A 11 -5.57 -0.51 -3.29
C PHE A 11 -5.09 0.77 -2.61
N LEU A 12 -5.82 1.88 -2.77
CA LEU A 12 -5.49 3.13 -2.08
C LEU A 12 -5.64 3.00 -0.57
N LEU A 13 -6.72 2.36 -0.10
CA LEU A 13 -6.94 2.11 1.32
C LEU A 13 -5.88 1.20 1.91
N ALA A 14 -5.50 0.13 1.20
CA ALA A 14 -4.45 -0.78 1.62
C ALA A 14 -3.08 -0.08 1.70
N ALA A 15 -2.73 0.73 0.70
CA ALA A 15 -1.50 1.52 0.70
C ALA A 15 -1.47 2.54 1.84
N PHE A 16 -2.58 3.23 2.10
CA PHE A 16 -2.70 4.19 3.20
C PHE A 16 -2.64 3.52 4.58
N ALA A 17 -3.31 2.37 4.75
CA ALA A 17 -3.23 1.59 5.97
C ALA A 17 -1.80 1.08 6.22
N SER A 18 -1.09 0.63 5.19
CA SER A 18 0.31 0.22 5.28
C SER A 18 1.23 1.38 5.66
N PHE A 19 0.97 2.59 5.12
CA PHE A 19 1.69 3.79 5.49
C PHE A 19 1.49 4.16 6.96
N LEU A 20 0.24 4.17 7.45
CA LEU A 20 -0.05 4.44 8.85
C LEU A 20 0.60 3.41 9.78
N LEU A 21 0.55 2.13 9.42
CA LEU A 21 1.20 1.07 10.17
C LEU A 21 2.73 1.24 10.22
N SER A 22 3.36 1.58 9.09
CA SER A 22 4.80 1.86 8.99
C SER A 22 5.21 2.99 9.94
N VAL A 23 4.50 4.12 9.90
CA VAL A 23 4.75 5.28 10.78
C VAL A 23 4.53 4.90 12.24
N ALA A 24 3.43 4.20 12.55
CA ALA A 24 3.13 3.77 13.91
C ALA A 24 4.25 2.89 14.50
N ILE A 25 4.69 1.86 13.75
CA ILE A 25 5.78 0.97 14.18
C ILE A 25 7.09 1.75 14.33
N TYR A 26 7.46 2.58 13.36
CA TYR A 26 8.73 3.29 13.37
C TYR A 26 8.87 4.22 14.59
N PHE A 27 7.80 4.96 14.92
CA PHE A 27 7.82 5.92 16.03
C PHE A 27 7.54 5.30 17.40
N GLN A 28 6.91 4.14 17.48
CA GLN A 28 6.70 3.41 18.74
C GLN A 28 7.87 2.47 19.10
N ALA A 29 8.81 2.24 18.19
CA ALA A 29 9.94 1.36 18.42
C ALA A 29 11.03 2.02 19.30
N ASP A 30 11.37 1.33 20.39
CA ASP A 30 12.45 1.70 21.31
C ASP A 30 13.83 1.24 20.82
N ASP A 31 13.88 0.28 19.90
CA ASP A 31 15.10 -0.32 19.35
C ASP A 31 15.26 -0.10 17.84
N MET A 32 16.44 -0.45 17.33
CA MET A 32 16.78 -0.32 15.91
C MET A 32 15.95 -1.29 15.05
N ASP A 33 15.73 -2.50 15.54
CA ASP A 33 15.03 -3.56 14.80
C ASP A 33 13.56 -3.20 14.57
N GLY A 34 12.89 -2.63 15.57
CA GLY A 34 11.52 -2.11 15.43
C GLY A 34 11.44 -0.97 14.40
N ARG A 35 12.43 -0.06 14.38
CA ARG A 35 12.50 0.99 13.34
C ARG A 35 12.71 0.41 11.95
N LEU A 36 13.59 -0.58 11.80
CA LEU A 36 13.78 -1.29 10.53
C LEU A 36 12.48 -1.96 10.08
N ASN A 37 11.75 -2.61 10.98
CA ASN A 37 10.43 -3.19 10.68
C ASN A 37 9.45 -2.14 10.14
N GLY A 38 9.41 -0.95 10.76
CA GLY A 38 8.63 0.18 10.25
C GLY A 38 9.01 0.57 8.82
N ILE A 39 10.31 0.64 8.51
CA ILE A 39 10.82 0.93 7.15
C ILE A 39 10.44 -0.18 6.16
N TYR A 40 10.60 -1.45 6.53
CA TYR A 40 10.22 -2.59 5.68
C TYR A 40 8.74 -2.58 5.32
N VAL A 41 7.86 -2.26 6.28
CA VAL A 41 6.42 -2.07 6.02
C VAL A 41 6.17 -0.85 5.13
N GLY A 42 6.98 0.20 5.26
CA GLY A 42 6.90 1.38 4.38
C GLY A 42 7.17 1.07 2.91
N ILE A 43 8.10 0.15 2.63
CA ILE A 43 8.42 -0.32 1.27
C ILE A 43 7.26 -1.09 0.62
N TRP A 44 6.31 -1.60 1.41
CA TRP A 44 5.12 -2.26 0.85
C TRP A 44 4.18 -1.26 0.17
N VAL A 45 4.16 0.01 0.56
CA VAL A 45 3.30 1.05 -0.04
C VAL A 45 3.50 1.16 -1.56
N PRO A 46 4.71 1.41 -2.09
CA PRO A 46 4.92 1.43 -3.55
C PRO A 46 4.61 0.08 -4.21
N SER A 47 4.82 -1.04 -3.53
CA SER A 47 4.52 -2.39 -4.05
C SER A 47 3.01 -2.62 -4.21
N ILE A 48 2.19 -2.19 -3.23
CA ILE A 48 0.73 -2.26 -3.27
C ILE A 48 0.18 -1.37 -4.39
N LEU A 49 0.71 -0.14 -4.53
CA LEU A 49 0.29 0.78 -5.58
C LEU A 49 0.67 0.26 -6.98
N ALA A 50 1.88 -0.30 -7.13
CA ALA A 50 2.31 -0.91 -8.39
C ALA A 50 1.42 -2.11 -8.77
N LEU A 51 1.10 -2.98 -7.80
CA LEU A 51 0.16 -4.09 -8.01
C LEU A 51 -1.23 -3.57 -8.41
N GLY A 52 -1.72 -2.52 -7.73
CA GLY A 52 -2.98 -1.88 -8.08
C GLY A 52 -2.99 -1.38 -9.52
N ALA A 53 -1.97 -0.61 -9.90
CA ALA A 53 -1.81 -0.11 -11.27
C ALA A 53 -1.77 -1.25 -12.30
N PHE A 54 -1.04 -2.33 -12.02
CA PHE A 54 -0.95 -3.51 -12.89
C PHE A 54 -2.32 -4.18 -13.08
N VAL A 55 -3.05 -4.45 -12.00
CA VAL A 55 -4.36 -5.11 -12.06
C VAL A 55 -5.41 -4.23 -12.75
N LEU A 56 -5.33 -2.91 -12.56
CA LEU A 56 -6.24 -1.95 -13.19
C LEU A 56 -5.94 -1.75 -14.67
N ALA A 57 -4.67 -1.72 -15.07
CA ALA A 57 -4.25 -1.66 -16.47
C ALA A 57 -4.74 -2.88 -17.26
N HIS A 58 -4.71 -4.07 -16.67
CA HIS A 58 -5.24 -5.29 -17.31
C HIS A 58 -6.75 -5.23 -17.61
N ARG A 59 -7.50 -4.35 -16.91
CA ARG A 59 -8.95 -4.18 -17.15
C ARG A 59 -9.30 -3.04 -18.10
N ALA A 60 -8.33 -2.23 -18.53
CA ALA A 60 -8.58 -1.24 -19.56
C ALA A 60 -8.75 -1.94 -20.92
N PRO A 61 -9.84 -1.69 -21.67
CA PRO A 61 -9.94 -2.22 -23.02
C PRO A 61 -8.77 -1.71 -23.88
N PRO A 62 -8.21 -2.53 -24.79
CA PRO A 62 -7.21 -2.06 -25.74
C PRO A 62 -7.81 -0.90 -26.53
N GLN A 63 -7.08 0.22 -26.56
CA GLN A 63 -7.45 1.46 -27.26
C GLN A 63 -7.22 1.31 -28.76
#